data_AF-D0LKA0-F1
#
_entry.id   AF-D0LKA0-F1
#
_cell.length_a   1.000
_cell.length_b   1.000
_cell.length_c   1.000
_cell.angle_alpha   90.00
_cell.angle_beta   90.00
_cell.angle_gamma   90.00
#
_symmetry.space_group_name_H-M   'P 1'
#
loop_
_entity.id
_entity.type
_entity.pdbx_description
1 polymer ?
#
loop_
_entity_poly.entity_id
_entity_poly.type
_entity_poly.pdbx_seq_one_letter_code
_entity_poly.pdbx_strand_id
1 'polypeptide(L)'
;MSGAGRGALVALAMALASAGCAGGGEGRRAAELGSPSAETGAETGAETGAAAAARDLEPGAPALDEAAARQLLAERFRAAGLRVRYDVLVARAGAYELTVDGYDPERRTGYEYVAERERERDLEAGERAQLARAPEVRILVLDAASATEIAARADAFLAALADAESARP
;
A
#
# COMPACT_ATOMS: atom_id res chain seq x y z
N MET A 1 -35.85 6.71 3.05
CA MET A 1 -35.09 6.64 1.79
C MET A 1 -33.64 6.40 2.17
N SER A 2 -33.20 5.14 2.12
CA SER A 2 -31.87 4.74 2.63
C SER A 2 -30.91 4.63 1.45
N GLY A 3 -30.00 5.60 1.33
CA GLY A 3 -28.94 5.58 0.32
C GLY A 3 -27.82 4.68 0.80
N ALA A 4 -27.71 3.48 0.23
CA ALA A 4 -26.54 2.62 0.39
C ALA A 4 -25.36 3.29 -0.33
N GLY A 5 -24.55 4.04 0.43
CA GLY A 5 -23.27 4.57 -0.03
C GLY A 5 -22.30 3.41 -0.24
N ARG A 6 -22.15 2.98 -1.49
CA ARG A 6 -21.12 2.05 -1.91
C ARG A 6 -19.77 2.78 -1.83
N GLY A 7 -18.99 2.53 -0.78
CA GLY A 7 -17.59 2.95 -0.72
C GLY A 7 -16.81 2.30 -1.88
N ALA A 8 -16.27 3.12 -2.78
CA ALA A 8 -15.46 2.66 -3.89
C ALA A 8 -14.05 2.33 -3.40
N LEU A 9 -13.73 1.05 -3.35
CA LEU A 9 -12.41 0.53 -2.98
C LEU A 9 -11.46 0.73 -4.18
N VAL A 10 -10.84 1.89 -4.30
CA VAL A 10 -9.80 2.13 -5.32
C VAL A 10 -8.43 1.80 -4.73
N ALA A 11 -8.11 0.51 -4.65
CA ALA A 11 -6.73 0.09 -4.56
C ALA A 11 -6.12 0.26 -5.95
N LEU A 12 -5.52 1.42 -6.24
CA LEU A 12 -4.73 1.60 -7.46
C LEU A 12 -3.37 0.91 -7.28
N ALA A 13 -3.38 -0.42 -7.29
CA ALA A 13 -2.18 -1.21 -7.51
C ALA A 13 -1.92 -1.23 -9.02
N MET A 14 -0.98 -0.42 -9.50
CA MET A 14 -0.47 -0.57 -10.86
C MET A 14 0.24 -1.92 -10.96
N ALA A 15 -0.39 -2.86 -11.65
CA ALA A 15 0.25 -4.08 -12.11
C ALA A 15 1.33 -3.71 -13.14
N LEU A 16 2.59 -4.02 -12.82
CA LEU A 16 3.69 -4.07 -13.78
C LEU A 16 3.39 -5.18 -14.80
N ALA A 17 2.83 -4.81 -15.94
CA ALA A 17 2.84 -5.67 -17.12
C ALA A 17 4.25 -5.60 -17.73
N SER A 18 5.12 -6.53 -17.33
CA SER A 18 6.35 -6.82 -18.04
C SER A 18 6.02 -7.50 -19.36
N ALA A 19 5.86 -6.71 -20.43
CA ALA A 19 5.89 -7.21 -21.79
C ALA A 19 7.36 -7.55 -22.13
N GLY A 20 7.67 -8.84 -22.06
CA GLY A 20 8.97 -9.37 -22.43
C GLY A 20 9.22 -9.26 -23.94
N CYS A 21 10.44 -8.88 -24.30
CA CYS A 21 11.03 -9.18 -25.59
C CYS A 21 12.52 -9.55 -25.44
N ALA A 22 12.81 -10.75 -25.93
CA ALA A 22 14.02 -11.20 -26.60
C ALA A 22 15.31 -11.44 -25.81
N GLY A 23 15.89 -12.63 -26.02
CA GLY A 23 17.32 -12.85 -25.88
C GLY A 23 17.73 -14.28 -25.54
N GLY A 24 17.51 -15.24 -26.44
CA GLY A 24 18.11 -16.57 -26.34
C GLY A 24 19.63 -16.53 -26.55
N GLY A 25 20.34 -17.40 -25.84
CA GLY A 25 21.77 -17.61 -25.99
C GLY A 25 22.26 -18.79 -25.15
N GLU A 26 22.30 -19.98 -25.75
CA GLU A 26 22.88 -21.20 -25.19
C GLU A 26 24.40 -21.07 -24.98
N GLY A 27 24.90 -21.57 -23.84
CA GLY A 27 26.33 -21.69 -23.54
C GLY A 27 26.59 -22.74 -22.46
N ARG A 28 27.22 -23.84 -22.87
CA ARG A 28 27.35 -25.15 -22.20
C ARG A 28 28.38 -25.23 -21.05
N ARG A 29 28.10 -26.13 -20.09
CA ARG A 29 28.99 -27.11 -19.38
C ARG A 29 30.11 -26.56 -18.46
N ALA A 30 30.55 -27.20 -17.37
CA ALA A 30 30.25 -28.46 -16.66
C ALA A 30 30.99 -28.47 -15.29
N ALA A 31 30.54 -29.38 -14.39
CA ALA A 31 31.27 -30.04 -13.29
C ALA A 31 31.78 -29.14 -12.13
N GLU A 32 31.79 -29.50 -10.85
CA GLU A 32 31.83 -30.81 -10.20
C GLU A 32 31.45 -30.69 -8.70
N LEU A 33 30.65 -31.66 -8.24
CA LEU A 33 30.67 -32.42 -6.97
C LEU A 33 31.26 -31.83 -5.66
N GLY A 34 30.44 -31.89 -4.60
CA GLY A 34 30.89 -31.85 -3.21
C GLY A 34 29.73 -31.95 -2.19
N SER A 35 29.23 -33.16 -1.94
CA SER A 35 28.37 -33.47 -0.78
C SER A 35 29.21 -33.51 0.50
N PRO A 36 28.65 -33.20 1.69
CA PRO A 36 28.08 -34.28 2.49
C PRO A 36 26.81 -33.96 3.27
N SER A 37 26.11 -35.05 3.58
CA SER A 37 24.92 -35.20 4.42
C SER A 37 25.06 -34.62 5.84
N ALA A 38 23.95 -34.10 6.35
CA ALA A 38 23.54 -34.30 7.74
C ALA A 38 22.01 -34.22 7.83
N GLU A 39 21.42 -35.37 8.14
CA GLU A 39 20.02 -35.52 8.53
C GLU A 39 19.82 -34.93 9.93
N THR A 40 18.80 -34.11 10.14
CA THR A 40 18.03 -34.10 11.40
C THR A 40 16.66 -33.49 11.15
N GLY A 41 15.61 -34.24 11.43
CA GLY A 41 14.23 -33.83 11.26
C GLY A 41 13.79 -32.77 12.27
N ALA A 42 12.72 -32.06 11.91
CA ALA A 42 11.73 -31.51 12.83
C ALA A 42 10.51 -31.12 11.99
N GLU A 43 9.55 -32.04 11.94
CA GLU A 43 8.17 -31.73 11.59
C GLU A 43 7.65 -30.70 12.61
N THR A 44 7.31 -29.50 12.16
CA THR A 44 6.35 -28.65 12.86
C THR A 44 5.57 -27.87 11.83
N GLY A 45 4.29 -28.21 11.72
CA GLY A 45 3.33 -27.45 10.93
C GLY A 45 3.27 -26.01 11.41
N ALA A 46 3.51 -25.09 10.49
CA ALA A 46 3.17 -23.68 10.63
C ALA A 46 2.18 -23.31 9.51
N GLU A 47 1.06 -24.04 9.46
CA GLU A 47 -0.18 -23.45 8.98
C GLU A 47 -0.67 -22.53 10.09
N THR A 48 -0.24 -21.27 10.05
CA THR A 48 -0.78 -20.26 10.96
C THR A 48 -0.81 -18.90 10.27
N GLY A 49 -1.98 -18.60 9.69
CA GLY A 49 -2.64 -17.36 10.08
C GLY A 49 -2.47 -16.12 9.20
N ALA A 50 -2.09 -16.23 7.92
CA ALA A 50 -2.20 -15.06 7.01
C ALA A 50 -3.66 -14.69 6.63
N ALA A 51 -4.65 -15.47 7.09
CA ALA A 51 -6.07 -15.29 6.77
C ALA A 51 -6.97 -14.98 7.99
N ALA A 52 -6.40 -14.54 9.11
CA ALA A 52 -7.13 -14.22 10.34
C ALA A 52 -7.29 -12.72 10.65
N ALA A 53 -6.86 -11.81 9.76
CA ALA A 53 -7.01 -10.36 9.96
C ALA A 53 -8.33 -9.78 9.40
N ALA A 54 -9.26 -10.62 8.93
CA ALA A 54 -10.47 -10.18 8.24
C ALA A 54 -11.78 -10.55 8.95
N ARG A 55 -11.75 -10.85 10.27
CA ARG A 55 -12.97 -11.18 11.01
C ARG A 55 -13.20 -10.17 12.12
N ASP A 56 -14.32 -9.47 11.97
CA ASP A 56 -14.95 -8.54 12.90
C ASP A 56 -14.36 -7.12 12.94
N LEU A 57 -14.43 -6.45 11.79
CA LEU A 57 -14.64 -4.99 11.78
C LEU A 57 -16.03 -4.75 12.41
N GLU A 58 -16.06 -4.45 13.71
CA GLU A 58 -17.27 -4.01 14.43
C GLU A 58 -17.98 -2.92 13.62
N PRO A 59 -19.15 -3.23 13.02
CA PRO A 59 -19.89 -2.23 12.27
C PRO A 59 -20.45 -1.19 13.24
N GLY A 60 -19.85 0.01 13.24
CA GLY A 60 -20.36 1.14 14.02
C GLY A 60 -19.33 1.93 14.84
N ALA A 61 -18.05 1.55 14.81
CA ALA A 61 -17.02 2.41 15.39
C ALA A 61 -16.97 3.76 14.67
N PRO A 62 -16.88 4.90 15.39
CA PRO A 62 -16.88 6.21 14.77
C PRO A 62 -15.62 6.42 13.92
N ALA A 63 -15.76 7.17 12.83
CA ALA A 63 -14.62 7.60 12.04
C ALA A 63 -13.70 8.49 12.90
N LEU A 64 -12.39 8.35 12.70
CA LEU A 64 -11.43 9.24 13.32
C LEU A 64 -11.50 10.63 12.68
N ASP A 65 -11.21 11.65 13.49
CA ASP A 65 -10.85 12.94 12.91
C ASP A 65 -9.53 12.85 12.15
N GLU A 66 -9.29 13.86 11.32
CA GLU A 66 -8.12 13.92 10.44
C GLU A 66 -6.80 13.86 11.22
N ALA A 67 -6.69 14.58 12.34
CA ALA A 67 -5.45 14.62 13.12
C ALA A 67 -5.11 13.26 13.72
N ALA A 68 -6.10 12.58 14.30
CA ALA A 68 -5.94 11.24 14.87
C ALA A 68 -5.65 10.19 13.79
N ALA A 69 -6.34 10.26 12.64
CA ALA A 69 -6.10 9.37 11.52
C ALA A 69 -4.69 9.54 10.95
N ARG A 70 -4.24 10.79 10.74
CA ARG A 70 -2.89 11.13 10.27
C ARG A 70 -1.83 10.62 11.21
N GLN A 71 -2.01 10.81 12.53
CA GLN A 71 -1.06 10.29 13.51
C GLN A 71 -0.97 8.76 13.44
N LEU A 72 -2.11 8.07 13.45
CA LEU A 72 -2.17 6.61 13.37
C LEU A 72 -1.48 6.08 12.11
N LEU A 73 -1.76 6.68 10.94
CA LEU A 73 -1.12 6.32 9.67
C LEU A 73 0.39 6.58 9.70
N ALA A 74 0.83 7.72 10.25
CA ALA A 74 2.24 8.04 10.37
C ALA A 74 3.00 7.01 11.24
N GLU A 75 2.43 6.63 12.37
CA GLU A 75 3.00 5.62 13.26
C GLU A 75 3.16 4.28 12.54
N ARG A 76 2.12 3.83 11.81
CA ARG A 76 2.14 2.58 11.05
C ARG A 76 3.19 2.59 9.94
N PHE A 77 3.24 3.65 9.14
CA PHE A 77 4.21 3.77 8.05
C PHE A 77 5.65 3.87 8.59
N ARG A 78 5.87 4.61 9.69
CA ARG A 78 7.18 4.66 10.35
C ARG A 78 7.60 3.31 10.93
N ALA A 79 6.67 2.56 11.50
CA ALA A 79 6.93 1.20 11.98
C ALA A 79 7.34 0.25 10.84
N ALA A 80 6.85 0.47 9.62
CA ALA A 80 7.30 -0.21 8.41
C ALA A 80 8.60 0.36 7.80
N GLY A 81 9.30 1.24 8.52
CA GLY A 81 10.61 1.79 8.15
C GLY A 81 10.56 2.97 7.18
N LEU A 82 9.39 3.54 6.90
CA LEU A 82 9.26 4.73 6.05
C LEU A 82 9.60 6.02 6.80
N ARG A 83 10.23 6.97 6.10
CA ARG A 83 10.58 8.30 6.61
C ARG A 83 9.48 9.32 6.30
N VAL A 84 8.35 9.19 7.00
CA VAL A 84 7.15 10.00 6.77
C VAL A 84 7.37 11.47 7.14
N ARG A 85 7.22 12.35 6.15
CA ARG A 85 7.08 13.81 6.26
C ARG A 85 5.63 14.19 5.99
N TYR A 86 5.11 15.17 6.71
CA TYR A 86 3.74 15.65 6.52
C TYR A 86 3.65 16.71 5.43
N ASP A 87 2.45 16.83 4.85
CA ASP A 87 2.04 17.90 3.93
C ASP A 87 3.00 18.07 2.74
N VAL A 88 3.32 16.95 2.07
CA VAL A 88 4.29 16.93 0.98
C VAL A 88 3.60 17.09 -0.37
N LEU A 89 4.04 18.07 -1.16
CA LEU A 89 3.64 18.21 -2.56
C LEU A 89 4.25 17.08 -3.41
N VAL A 90 3.42 16.18 -3.93
CA VAL A 90 3.85 15.00 -4.69
C VAL A 90 3.62 15.12 -6.19
N ALA A 91 2.68 15.97 -6.64
CA ALA A 91 2.45 16.23 -8.05
C ALA A 91 2.02 17.68 -8.29
N ARG A 92 2.48 18.25 -9.41
CA ARG A 92 2.05 19.56 -9.91
C ARG A 92 1.76 19.47 -11.39
N ALA A 93 0.56 19.85 -11.81
CA ALA A 93 0.18 19.84 -13.22
C ALA A 93 -0.81 20.96 -13.54
N GLY A 94 -0.34 21.99 -14.25
CA GLY A 94 -1.13 23.18 -14.53
C GLY A 94 -1.51 23.91 -13.25
N ALA A 95 -2.81 24.07 -13.00
CA ALA A 95 -3.35 24.71 -11.81
C ALA A 95 -3.56 23.75 -10.61
N TYR A 96 -3.27 22.46 -10.78
CA TYR A 96 -3.50 21.44 -9.75
C TYR A 96 -2.21 21.08 -9.03
N GLU A 97 -2.25 21.12 -7.70
CA GLU A 97 -1.18 20.75 -6.79
C GLU A 97 -1.71 19.69 -5.83
N LEU A 98 -1.12 18.48 -5.88
CA LEU A 98 -1.47 17.41 -4.96
C LEU A 98 -0.48 17.40 -3.80
N THR A 99 -0.97 17.81 -2.63
CA THR A 99 -0.29 17.65 -1.35
C THR A 99 -0.90 16.45 -0.65
N VAL A 100 -0.07 15.59 -0.08
CA VAL A 100 -0.54 14.44 0.70
C VAL A 100 -0.20 14.59 2.17
N ASP A 101 -1.07 14.07 3.01
CA ASP A 101 -0.97 14.13 4.47
C ASP A 101 0.37 13.62 4.99
N GLY A 102 0.86 12.49 4.46
CA GLY A 102 2.13 11.89 4.87
C GLY A 102 2.85 11.15 3.75
N TYR A 103 4.15 11.39 3.59
CA TYR A 103 4.94 10.86 2.47
C TYR A 103 6.41 10.60 2.80
N ASP A 104 6.95 9.54 2.23
CA ASP A 104 8.38 9.23 2.16
C ASP A 104 8.90 9.54 0.74
N PRO A 105 9.70 10.61 0.55
CA PRO A 105 10.23 10.98 -0.75
C PRO A 105 11.24 9.99 -1.34
N GLU A 106 11.98 9.26 -0.49
CA GLU A 106 13.00 8.31 -0.93
C GLU A 106 12.34 7.06 -1.50
N ARG A 107 11.29 6.57 -0.83
CA ARG A 107 10.52 5.39 -1.27
C ARG A 107 9.33 5.72 -2.15
N ARG A 108 9.06 7.01 -2.37
CA ARG A 108 7.93 7.56 -3.12
C ARG A 108 6.58 6.96 -2.71
N THR A 109 6.37 6.87 -1.40
CA THR A 109 5.24 6.16 -0.80
C THR A 109 4.61 7.01 0.29
N GLY A 110 3.29 7.06 0.36
CA GLY A 110 2.60 7.85 1.37
C GLY A 110 1.14 7.49 1.56
N TYR A 111 0.41 8.38 2.21
CA TYR A 111 -1.01 8.26 2.48
C TYR A 111 -1.70 9.61 2.47
N GLU A 112 -3.02 9.56 2.26
CA GLU A 112 -3.96 10.67 2.33
C GLU A 112 -5.22 10.20 3.08
N TYR A 113 -5.69 10.98 4.04
CA TYR A 113 -6.94 10.72 4.77
C TYR A 113 -7.98 11.80 4.49
N VAL A 114 -9.08 11.41 3.84
CA VAL A 114 -10.18 12.32 3.50
C VAL A 114 -11.22 12.29 4.61
N ALA A 115 -11.23 13.32 5.45
CA ALA A 115 -12.17 13.43 6.55
C ALA A 115 -13.63 13.52 6.06
N GLU A 116 -14.60 13.15 6.90
CA GLU A 116 -16.00 13.04 6.48
C GLU A 116 -16.59 14.37 5.99
N ARG A 117 -16.17 15.48 6.61
CA ARG A 117 -16.53 16.85 6.21
C ARG A 117 -15.99 17.25 4.82
N GLU A 118 -15.01 16.50 4.32
CA GLU A 118 -14.34 16.73 3.04
C GLU A 118 -14.72 15.68 2.00
N ARG A 119 -15.61 14.73 2.32
CA ARG A 119 -16.12 13.75 1.33
C ARG A 119 -16.81 14.40 0.13
N GLU A 120 -17.34 15.62 0.29
CA GLU A 120 -17.91 16.39 -0.82
C GLU A 120 -16.82 17.01 -1.72
N ARG A 121 -15.60 17.19 -1.20
CA ARG A 121 -14.39 17.29 -2.02
C ARG A 121 -13.99 15.87 -2.38
N ASP A 122 -14.79 15.26 -3.24
CA ASP A 122 -14.30 14.14 -4.04
C ASP A 122 -12.93 14.60 -4.57
N LEU A 123 -11.82 13.89 -4.30
CA LEU A 123 -10.55 14.15 -5.00
C LEU A 123 -10.95 14.28 -6.46
N GLU A 124 -10.87 15.49 -7.00
CA GLU A 124 -11.60 15.79 -8.23
C GLU A 124 -11.12 14.76 -9.26
N ALA A 125 -11.99 14.33 -10.19
CA ALA A 125 -11.58 13.33 -11.17
C ALA A 125 -10.22 13.69 -11.86
N GLY A 126 -9.88 14.98 -11.90
CA GLY A 126 -8.56 15.50 -12.24
C GLY A 126 -7.41 15.05 -11.32
N GLU A 127 -7.51 15.17 -10.01
CA GLU A 127 -6.46 14.78 -9.05
C GLU A 127 -6.19 13.27 -9.09
N ARG A 128 -7.25 12.47 -9.15
CA ARG A 128 -7.14 11.00 -9.33
C ARG A 128 -6.45 10.65 -10.65
N ALA A 129 -6.77 11.36 -11.73
CA ALA A 129 -6.13 11.16 -13.03
C ALA A 129 -4.64 11.56 -13.02
N GLN A 130 -4.23 12.54 -12.20
CA GLN A 130 -2.82 12.91 -12.08
C GLN A 130 -2.02 11.89 -11.25
N LEU A 131 -2.59 11.37 -10.15
CA LEU A 131 -2.01 10.24 -9.41
C LEU A 131 -1.75 9.04 -10.34
N ALA A 132 -2.71 8.72 -11.21
CA ALA A 132 -2.55 7.65 -12.19
C ALA A 132 -1.43 7.91 -13.22
N ARG A 133 -1.03 9.17 -13.44
CA ARG A 133 0.05 9.57 -14.35
C ARG A 133 1.43 9.65 -13.69
N ALA A 134 1.50 9.47 -12.36
CA ALA A 134 2.75 9.38 -11.62
C ALA A 134 2.97 7.92 -11.18
N PRO A 135 3.28 6.98 -12.11
CA PRO A 135 3.33 5.53 -11.82
C PRO A 135 4.38 5.15 -10.78
N GLU A 136 5.28 6.08 -10.46
CA GLU A 136 6.35 5.88 -9.49
C GLU A 136 5.95 6.30 -8.06
N VAL A 137 4.73 6.83 -7.87
CA VAL A 137 4.19 7.28 -6.58
C VAL A 137 3.14 6.29 -6.10
N ARG A 138 3.25 5.87 -4.84
CA ARG A 138 2.38 4.86 -4.21
C ARG A 138 1.67 5.49 -3.01
N ILE A 139 0.43 5.94 -3.19
CA ILE A 139 -0.36 6.61 -2.12
C ILE A 139 -1.54 5.72 -1.70
N LEU A 140 -1.65 5.48 -0.39
CA LEU A 140 -2.86 4.94 0.21
C LEU A 140 -3.85 6.08 0.47
N VAL A 141 -4.98 6.10 -0.22
CA VAL A 141 -6.06 7.06 0.06
C VAL A 141 -7.15 6.36 0.89
N LEU A 142 -7.50 6.95 2.02
CA LEU A 142 -8.57 6.47 2.89
C LEU A 142 -9.62 7.55 3.10
N ASP A 143 -10.88 7.23 2.79
CA ASP A 143 -12.01 8.03 3.27
C ASP A 143 -12.19 7.84 4.78
N ALA A 144 -12.98 8.74 5.37
CA ALA A 144 -13.34 8.70 6.78
C ALA A 144 -13.69 7.28 7.26
N ALA A 145 -12.87 6.77 8.19
CA ALA A 145 -12.88 5.38 8.63
C ALA A 145 -12.52 5.28 10.11
N SER A 146 -12.92 4.17 10.73
CA SER A 146 -12.57 3.88 12.12
C SER A 146 -11.07 3.57 12.28
N ALA A 147 -10.55 3.66 13.50
CA ALA A 147 -9.15 3.33 13.80
C ALA A 147 -8.78 1.90 13.35
N THR A 148 -9.68 0.93 13.57
CA THR A 148 -9.47 -0.46 13.20
C THR A 148 -9.40 -0.63 11.68
N GLU A 149 -10.29 0.03 10.94
CA GLU A 149 -10.27 0.01 9.47
C GLU A 149 -9.00 0.67 8.93
N ILE A 150 -8.62 1.84 9.47
CA ILE A 150 -7.38 2.54 9.08
C ILE A 150 -6.17 1.62 9.27
N ALA A 151 -6.06 1.00 10.45
CA ALA A 151 -4.95 0.08 10.74
C ALA A 151 -4.94 -1.11 9.77
N ALA A 152 -6.07 -1.79 9.57
CA ALA A 152 -6.15 -2.94 8.68
C ALA A 152 -5.78 -2.59 7.23
N ARG A 153 -6.23 -1.43 6.74
CA ARG A 153 -5.92 -0.95 5.39
C ARG A 153 -4.47 -0.55 5.22
N ALA A 154 -3.89 0.13 6.22
CA ALA A 154 -2.48 0.49 6.22
C ALA A 154 -1.60 -0.76 6.22
N ASP A 155 -1.89 -1.73 7.09
CA ASP A 155 -1.12 -2.97 7.19
C ASP A 155 -1.19 -3.76 5.86
N ALA A 156 -2.38 -3.87 5.25
CA ALA A 156 -2.54 -4.54 3.95
C ALA A 156 -1.78 -3.84 2.81
N PHE A 157 -1.80 -2.50 2.78
CA PHE A 157 -1.06 -1.71 1.81
C PHE A 157 0.46 -1.90 1.96
N LEU A 158 0.96 -1.84 3.19
CA LEU A 158 2.39 -1.99 3.49
C LEU A 158 2.90 -3.40 3.17
N ALA A 159 2.09 -4.44 3.44
CA ALA A 159 2.42 -5.81 3.05
C ALA A 159 2.55 -5.94 1.52
N ALA A 160 1.60 -5.42 0.75
CA ALA A 160 1.65 -5.45 -0.71
C ALA A 160 2.88 -4.71 -1.28
N LEU A 161 3.35 -3.65 -0.62
CA LEU A 161 4.58 -2.96 -1.01
C LEU A 161 5.83 -3.82 -0.81
N ALA A 162 5.93 -4.51 0.33
CA ALA A 162 7.05 -5.39 0.64
C ALA A 162 7.12 -6.57 -0.35
N ASP A 163 5.97 -7.14 -0.70
CA ASP A 163 5.87 -8.21 -1.69
C ASP A 163 6.32 -7.73 -3.07
N ALA A 164 5.86 -6.55 -3.51
CA ALA A 164 6.23 -5.96 -4.80
C ALA A 164 7.73 -5.59 -4.90
N GLU A 165 8.36 -5.24 -3.78
CA GLU A 165 9.81 -5.01 -3.72
C GLU A 165 10.60 -6.30 -3.77
N SER A 166 10.12 -7.35 -3.12
CA SER A 166 10.74 -8.68 -3.13
C SER A 166 10.64 -9.37 -4.50
N ALA A 167 9.63 -9.01 -5.30
CA ALA A 167 9.41 -9.55 -6.65
C ALA A 167 10.24 -8.86 -7.75
N ARG A 168 10.99 -7.78 -7.44
CA ARG A 168 11.85 -7.12 -8.43
C ARG A 168 13.15 -7.92 -8.60
N PRO A 169 13.49 -8.36 -9.83
CA PRO A 169 14.69 -9.15 -10.12
C PRO A 169 15.98 -8.35 -10.02
#